data_AF-A0A9D0KX81-F1
#
_entry.id   AF-A0A9D0KX81-F1
#
_cell.length_a   1.000
_cell.length_b   1.000
_cell.length_c   1.000
_cell.angle_alpha   90.00
_cell.angle_beta   90.00
_cell.angle_gamma   90.00
#
_symmetry.space_group_name_H-M   'P 1'
#
loop_
_entity.id
_entity.type
_entity.pdbx_description
1 polymer ?
#
loop_
_entity_poly.entity_id
_entity_poly.type
_entity_poly.pdbx_seq_one_letter_code
_entity_poly.pdbx_strand_id
1 'polypeptide(L)'
;MLLELFIELSKLTGNQFIISTHSPVFINEKTYNHVFRIYKDHENVSRAITIKDMPEVKVKDLLQLINTTNNEKIYFADAVILVEGITDRIVFQKILDDFNSDKNIEIIEVRGKSNRKKFRKFLDELKIPNFFIGDFDVITNLDGSEEIKGIFKTNEEKIYKDVIKNKGSKDGKELVHQLEKAVENCDCGELKELWEYIKYLRKEIDLEKLEDKEKEKINNFIESKKSENIYILSKGEIEDYLPEEYKTKDVENAIRLINSSEDYNKWKETLEYKELENLIIEIINKITSRG
;
A
#
# COMPACT_ATOMS: atom_id res chain seq x y z
N MET A 1 -7.23 28.58 -9.05
CA MET A 1 -8.21 29.47 -9.71
C MET A 1 -9.50 29.70 -8.89
N LEU A 2 -10.46 28.75 -8.79
CA LEU A 2 -11.72 29.03 -8.06
C LEU A 2 -11.55 29.18 -6.54
N LEU A 3 -10.77 28.28 -5.92
CA LEU A 3 -10.50 28.37 -4.49
C LEU A 3 -9.77 29.65 -4.09
N GLU A 4 -8.81 30.06 -4.93
CA GLU A 4 -8.03 31.28 -4.72
C GLU A 4 -8.93 32.52 -4.79
N LEU A 5 -9.89 32.53 -5.73
CA LEU A 5 -10.88 33.59 -5.80
C LEU A 5 -11.70 33.71 -4.50
N PHE A 6 -12.16 32.59 -3.93
CA PHE A 6 -12.88 32.64 -2.64
C PHE A 6 -12.00 33.16 -1.50
N ILE A 7 -10.73 32.75 -1.47
CA ILE A 7 -9.77 33.24 -0.46
C ILE A 7 -9.53 34.74 -0.62
N GLU A 8 -9.36 35.23 -1.85
CA GLU A 8 -9.18 36.66 -2.14
C GLU A 8 -10.41 37.48 -1.78
N LEU A 9 -11.61 37.04 -2.20
CA LEU A 9 -12.86 37.70 -1.88
C LEU A 9 -13.10 37.76 -0.37
N SER A 10 -12.81 36.69 0.36
CA SER A 10 -12.95 36.66 1.82
C SER A 10 -12.08 37.73 2.48
N LYS A 11 -10.83 37.89 2.02
CA LYS A 11 -9.91 38.91 2.52
C LYS A 11 -10.32 40.34 2.16
N LEU A 12 -10.83 40.55 0.93
CA LEU A 12 -11.20 41.88 0.44
C LEU A 12 -12.53 42.38 1.01
N THR A 13 -13.48 41.47 1.22
CA THR A 13 -14.86 41.83 1.58
C THR A 13 -15.21 41.52 3.04
N GLY A 14 -14.41 40.71 3.74
CA GLY A 14 -14.71 40.22 5.08
C GLY A 14 -15.77 39.10 5.11
N ASN A 15 -16.20 38.60 3.94
CA ASN A 15 -17.19 37.53 3.86
C ASN A 15 -16.62 36.18 4.30
N GLN A 16 -17.45 35.39 5.00
CA GLN A 16 -17.18 33.98 5.30
C GLN A 16 -17.85 33.09 4.26
N PHE A 17 -17.09 32.18 3.65
CA PHE A 17 -17.61 31.17 2.73
C PHE A 17 -17.72 29.82 3.42
N ILE A 18 -18.90 29.19 3.32
CA ILE A 18 -19.14 27.81 3.73
C ILE A 18 -19.50 27.03 2.47
N ILE A 19 -18.72 26.00 2.15
CA ILE A 19 -18.83 25.26 0.90
C ILE A 19 -18.98 23.78 1.22
N SER A 20 -20.03 23.14 0.67
CA SER A 20 -20.15 21.69 0.61
C SER A 20 -19.70 21.23 -0.78
N THR A 21 -18.77 20.29 -0.87
CA THR A 21 -18.18 19.88 -2.15
C THR A 21 -17.67 18.44 -2.10
N HIS A 22 -17.78 17.74 -3.22
CA HIS A 22 -17.06 16.50 -3.53
C HIS A 22 -15.80 16.76 -4.36
N SER A 23 -15.44 18.03 -4.59
CA SER A 23 -14.27 18.39 -5.35
C SER A 23 -13.04 18.42 -4.43
N PRO A 24 -12.04 17.59 -4.70
CA PRO A 24 -10.84 17.54 -3.88
C PRO A 24 -9.94 18.77 -4.02
N VAL A 25 -10.11 19.57 -5.08
CA VAL A 25 -9.34 20.81 -5.32
C VAL A 25 -9.44 21.78 -4.13
N PHE A 26 -10.48 21.66 -3.32
CA PHE A 26 -10.72 22.45 -2.11
C PHE A 26 -9.90 21.99 -0.89
N ILE A 27 -9.21 20.86 -0.98
CA ILE A 27 -8.44 20.25 0.11
C ILE A 27 -6.94 20.34 -0.22
N ASN A 28 -6.25 21.32 0.36
CA ASN A 28 -4.82 21.50 0.18
C ASN A 28 -4.16 22.17 1.39
N GLU A 29 -2.84 22.40 1.30
CA GLU A 29 -2.05 23.01 2.37
C GLU A 29 -2.53 24.40 2.83
N LYS A 30 -3.26 25.14 1.99
CA LYS A 30 -3.83 26.44 2.35
C LYS A 30 -5.16 26.31 3.09
N THR A 31 -5.91 25.23 2.85
CA THR A 31 -7.30 25.10 3.32
C THR A 31 -7.56 23.97 4.30
N TYR A 32 -6.62 23.06 4.52
CA TYR A 32 -6.82 21.87 5.38
C TYR A 32 -7.33 22.19 6.79
N ASN A 33 -6.92 23.34 7.35
CA ASN A 33 -7.37 23.82 8.65
C ASN A 33 -8.87 24.20 8.72
N HIS A 34 -9.53 24.24 7.57
CA HIS A 34 -10.93 24.63 7.38
C HIS A 34 -11.73 23.52 6.69
N VAL A 35 -11.16 22.33 6.53
CA VAL A 35 -11.84 21.16 5.97
C VAL A 35 -12.51 20.39 7.09
N PHE A 36 -13.79 20.09 6.90
CA PHE A 36 -14.59 19.24 7.77
C PHE A 36 -15.12 18.08 6.94
N ARG A 37 -14.73 16.85 7.29
CA ARG A 37 -15.34 15.64 6.75
C ARG A 37 -16.55 15.31 7.60
N ILE A 38 -17.71 15.26 6.95
CA ILE A 38 -18.95 14.80 7.56
C ILE A 38 -19.14 13.33 7.19
N TYR A 39 -19.41 12.48 8.19
CA TYR A 39 -19.63 11.05 7.99
C TYR A 39 -20.68 10.52 8.98
N LYS A 40 -21.23 9.34 8.72
CA LYS A 40 -22.08 8.62 9.68
C LYS A 40 -21.23 7.62 10.44
N ASP A 41 -21.36 7.58 11.76
CA ASP A 41 -20.75 6.53 12.58
C ASP A 41 -21.60 5.24 12.57
N HIS A 42 -21.12 4.21 13.28
CA HIS A 42 -21.77 2.91 13.40
C HIS A 42 -23.16 2.97 14.05
N GLU A 43 -23.50 4.06 14.74
CA GLU A 43 -24.82 4.29 15.35
C GLU A 43 -25.75 5.08 14.41
N ASN A 44 -25.36 5.25 13.13
CA ASN A 44 -26.02 6.10 12.15
C ASN A 44 -26.11 7.58 12.54
N VAL A 45 -25.22 8.06 13.42
CA VAL A 45 -25.17 9.46 13.86
C VAL A 45 -24.19 10.24 12.99
N SER A 46 -24.59 11.44 12.56
CA SER A 46 -23.71 12.35 11.84
C SER A 46 -22.60 12.88 12.75
N ARG A 47 -21.35 12.68 12.33
CA ARG A 47 -20.14 13.18 12.98
C ARG A 47 -19.37 14.07 12.01
N ALA A 48 -18.55 14.96 12.58
CA ALA A 48 -17.65 15.81 11.84
C ALA A 48 -16.23 15.62 12.36
N ILE A 49 -15.26 15.55 11.46
CA ILE A 49 -13.84 15.55 11.80
C ILE A 49 -13.12 16.61 10.98
N THR A 50 -12.17 17.30 11.60
CA THR A 50 -11.31 18.27 10.93
C THR A 50 -9.87 17.81 10.92
N ILE A 51 -9.16 18.14 9.85
CA ILE A 51 -7.75 17.78 9.65
C ILE A 51 -6.85 18.59 10.61
N LYS A 52 -7.32 19.75 11.08
CA LYS A 52 -6.56 20.63 11.97
C LYS A 52 -6.18 19.98 13.30
N ASP A 53 -7.06 19.14 13.84
CA ASP A 53 -6.93 18.61 15.20
C ASP A 53 -6.15 17.29 15.25
N MET A 54 -5.52 16.89 14.14
CA MET A 54 -4.72 15.67 14.02
C MET A 54 -3.35 15.84 14.69
N PRO A 55 -3.09 15.18 15.83
CA PRO A 55 -1.96 15.51 16.71
C PRO A 55 -0.60 14.99 16.22
N GLU A 56 -0.55 14.03 15.29
CA GLU A 56 0.68 13.28 15.01
C GLU A 56 1.05 13.14 13.52
N VAL A 57 0.27 13.70 12.60
CA VAL A 57 0.61 13.67 11.18
C VAL A 57 1.23 15.02 10.82
N LYS A 58 2.37 15.01 10.11
CA LYS A 58 2.79 16.17 9.33
C LYS A 58 1.79 16.32 8.18
N VAL A 59 0.60 16.82 8.51
CA VAL A 59 -0.57 16.86 7.63
C VAL A 59 -0.19 17.46 6.29
N LYS A 60 0.63 18.51 6.28
CA LYS A 60 1.15 19.13 5.05
C LYS A 60 1.89 18.15 4.14
N ASP A 61 2.85 17.39 4.67
CA ASP A 61 3.64 16.42 3.88
C ASP A 61 2.73 15.35 3.26
N LEU A 62 1.67 14.97 3.97
CA LEU A 62 0.73 13.96 3.49
C LEU A 62 -0.31 14.52 2.51
N LEU A 63 -0.81 15.74 2.74
CA LEU A 63 -1.62 16.47 1.77
C LEU A 63 -0.86 16.67 0.47
N GLN A 64 0.42 17.02 0.57
CA GLN A 64 1.30 17.15 -0.58
C GLN A 64 1.45 15.80 -1.29
N LEU A 65 1.65 14.71 -0.56
CA LEU A 65 1.74 13.37 -1.15
C LEU A 65 0.44 12.98 -1.87
N ILE A 66 -0.71 13.13 -1.22
CA ILE A 66 -2.03 12.81 -1.79
C ILE A 66 -2.29 13.64 -3.05
N ASN A 67 -2.05 14.95 -2.99
CA ASN A 67 -2.33 15.86 -4.08
C ASN A 67 -1.34 15.70 -5.26
N THR A 68 -0.10 15.34 -4.99
CA THR A 68 0.90 15.08 -6.06
C THR A 68 0.73 13.72 -6.73
N THR A 69 0.01 12.80 -6.10
CA THR A 69 -0.24 11.45 -6.62
C THR A 69 -1.63 11.29 -7.24
N ASN A 70 -2.37 12.39 -7.43
CA ASN A 70 -3.76 12.40 -7.91
C ASN A 70 -4.70 11.49 -7.08
N ASN A 71 -4.39 11.33 -5.79
CA ASN A 71 -5.11 10.44 -4.86
C ASN A 71 -6.18 11.18 -4.06
N GLU A 72 -6.56 12.38 -4.49
CA GLU A 72 -7.42 13.27 -3.73
C GLU A 72 -8.88 12.78 -3.62
N LYS A 73 -9.27 11.77 -4.41
CA LYS A 73 -10.57 11.08 -4.24
C LYS A 73 -10.73 10.42 -2.87
N ILE A 74 -9.60 10.12 -2.21
CA ILE A 74 -9.54 9.47 -0.90
C ILE A 74 -10.39 10.18 0.17
N TYR A 75 -10.56 11.51 0.08
CA TYR A 75 -11.35 12.28 1.05
C TYR A 75 -12.85 11.97 1.03
N PHE A 76 -13.34 11.47 -0.11
CA PHE A 76 -14.75 11.20 -0.36
C PHE A 76 -15.06 9.71 -0.43
N ALA A 77 -14.06 8.87 -0.18
CA ALA A 77 -14.24 7.43 -0.17
C ALA A 77 -14.99 6.98 1.10
N ASP A 78 -15.85 5.99 0.92
CA ASP A 78 -16.44 5.22 2.02
C ASP A 78 -15.40 4.27 2.61
N ALA A 79 -14.49 3.76 1.78
CA ALA A 79 -13.36 2.93 2.19
C ALA A 79 -12.20 3.03 1.19
N VAL A 80 -11.00 2.70 1.64
CA VAL A 80 -9.79 2.77 0.82
C VAL A 80 -9.01 1.45 0.87
N ILE A 81 -8.61 0.96 -0.29
CA ILE A 81 -7.70 -0.19 -0.43
C ILE A 81 -6.33 0.34 -0.84
N LEU A 82 -5.33 0.16 0.01
CA LEU A 82 -3.95 0.53 -0.24
C LEU A 82 -3.22 -0.66 -0.90
N VAL A 83 -2.50 -0.42 -1.98
CA VAL A 83 -1.74 -1.44 -2.71
C VAL A 83 -0.29 -0.99 -2.95
N GLU A 84 0.64 -1.92 -3.17
CA GLU A 84 2.07 -1.58 -3.25
C GLU A 84 2.46 -0.91 -4.57
N GLY A 85 1.97 -1.44 -5.69
CA GLY A 85 2.35 -1.04 -7.03
C GLY A 85 1.20 -0.58 -7.91
N ILE A 86 1.58 -0.04 -9.07
CA ILE A 86 0.62 0.42 -10.09
C ILE A 86 -0.07 -0.76 -10.78
N THR A 87 0.63 -1.88 -10.97
CA THR A 87 0.05 -3.12 -11.51
C THR A 87 -1.07 -3.61 -10.61
N ASP A 88 -0.82 -3.69 -9.29
CA ASP A 88 -1.82 -4.05 -8.28
C ASP A 88 -3.05 -3.17 -8.38
N ARG A 89 -2.84 -1.85 -8.44
CA ARG A 89 -3.94 -0.87 -8.50
C ARG A 89 -4.81 -1.11 -9.73
N ILE A 90 -4.20 -1.30 -10.89
CA ILE A 90 -4.92 -1.51 -12.16
C ILE A 90 -5.72 -2.82 -12.11
N VAL A 91 -5.09 -3.90 -11.65
CA VAL A 91 -5.71 -5.23 -11.56
C VAL A 91 -6.87 -5.23 -10.56
N PHE A 92 -6.64 -4.78 -9.33
CA PHE A 92 -7.69 -4.75 -8.31
C PHE A 92 -8.80 -3.75 -8.64
N GLN A 93 -8.49 -2.63 -9.32
CA GLN A 93 -9.53 -1.71 -9.78
C GLN A 93 -10.46 -2.42 -10.76
N LYS A 94 -9.90 -3.16 -11.72
CA LYS A 94 -10.72 -3.90 -12.68
C LYS A 94 -11.59 -4.96 -12.01
N ILE A 95 -11.02 -5.71 -11.07
CA ILE A 95 -11.75 -6.72 -10.30
C ILE A 95 -12.87 -6.05 -9.50
N LEU A 96 -12.57 -4.93 -8.83
CA LEU A 96 -13.56 -4.17 -8.06
C LEU A 96 -14.69 -3.62 -8.95
N ASP A 97 -14.38 -3.15 -10.15
CA ASP A 97 -15.37 -2.63 -11.12
C ASP A 97 -16.37 -3.70 -11.59
N ASP A 98 -15.99 -4.99 -11.54
CA ASP A 98 -16.91 -6.10 -11.83
C ASP A 98 -17.95 -6.30 -10.70
N PHE A 99 -17.72 -5.70 -9.53
CA PHE A 99 -18.69 -5.67 -8.42
C PHE A 99 -19.50 -4.38 -8.43
N ASN A 100 -20.83 -4.52 -8.38
CA ASN A 100 -21.72 -3.37 -8.24
C ASN A 100 -21.87 -2.99 -6.75
N SER A 101 -20.83 -2.39 -6.18
CA SER A 101 -20.87 -1.88 -4.81
C SER A 101 -21.56 -0.52 -4.76
N ASP A 102 -22.53 -0.36 -3.85
CA ASP A 102 -23.15 0.94 -3.55
C ASP A 102 -22.20 1.89 -2.78
N LYS A 103 -21.02 1.40 -2.38
CA LYS A 103 -20.01 2.14 -1.61
C LYS A 103 -18.94 2.70 -2.55
N ASN A 104 -18.50 3.92 -2.27
CA ASN A 104 -17.38 4.54 -2.98
C ASN A 104 -16.05 4.00 -2.42
N ILE A 105 -15.51 2.94 -3.03
CA ILE A 105 -14.25 2.32 -2.63
C ILE A 105 -13.14 2.79 -3.57
N GLU A 106 -12.09 3.41 -3.01
CA GLU A 106 -10.95 3.91 -3.79
C GLU A 106 -9.71 3.03 -3.59
N ILE A 107 -9.00 2.70 -4.67
CA ILE A 107 -7.76 1.92 -4.63
C ILE A 107 -6.55 2.83 -4.88
N ILE A 108 -5.62 2.83 -3.93
CA ILE A 108 -4.52 3.79 -3.86
C ILE A 108 -3.17 3.08 -3.81
N GLU A 109 -2.29 3.41 -4.74
CA GLU A 109 -0.90 2.95 -4.76
C GLU A 109 -0.07 3.68 -3.68
N VAL A 110 0.44 2.93 -2.71
CA VAL A 110 1.36 3.43 -1.68
C VAL A 110 2.80 3.19 -2.11
N ARG A 111 3.36 4.15 -2.85
CA ARG A 111 4.76 4.14 -3.32
C ARG A 111 5.76 4.00 -2.17
N GLY A 112 6.13 2.76 -1.85
CA GLY A 112 7.15 2.43 -0.86
C GLY A 112 6.64 2.21 0.57
N LYS A 113 7.32 1.29 1.27
CA LYS A 113 6.93 0.69 2.56
C LYS A 113 6.72 1.71 3.70
N SER A 114 7.49 2.80 3.74
CA SER A 114 7.35 3.84 4.77
C SER A 114 6.06 4.67 4.64
N ASN A 115 5.44 4.69 3.45
CA ASN A 115 4.22 5.45 3.20
C ASN A 115 2.97 4.69 3.64
N ARG A 116 2.97 3.35 3.64
CA ARG A 116 1.84 2.53 4.13
C ARG A 116 1.35 2.98 5.50
N LYS A 117 2.25 3.04 6.50
CA LYS A 117 1.89 3.43 7.88
C LYS A 117 1.34 4.86 7.95
N LYS A 118 1.86 5.78 7.12
CA LYS A 118 1.40 7.17 7.06
C LYS A 118 -0.01 7.26 6.47
N PHE A 119 -0.28 6.57 5.36
CA PHE A 119 -1.60 6.53 4.75
C PHE A 119 -2.65 5.92 5.69
N ARG A 120 -2.35 4.77 6.31
CA ARG A 120 -3.28 4.13 7.25
C ARG A 120 -3.63 5.03 8.42
N LYS A 121 -2.61 5.59 9.08
CA LYS A 121 -2.82 6.51 10.22
C LYS A 121 -3.70 7.71 9.85
N PHE A 122 -3.47 8.29 8.68
CA PHE A 122 -4.28 9.41 8.21
C PHE A 122 -5.72 9.03 7.90
N LEU A 123 -5.94 7.85 7.30
CA LEU A 123 -7.28 7.33 7.05
C LEU A 123 -8.00 7.02 8.37
N ASP A 124 -7.29 6.46 9.35
CA ASP A 124 -7.82 6.21 10.70
C ASP A 124 -8.20 7.52 11.41
N GLU A 125 -7.39 8.57 11.26
CA GLU A 125 -7.70 9.91 11.75
C GLU A 125 -8.91 10.52 11.02
N LEU A 126 -9.07 10.29 9.71
CA LEU A 126 -10.26 10.72 8.95
C LEU A 126 -11.50 9.84 9.18
N LYS A 127 -11.39 8.76 9.96
CA LYS A 127 -12.45 7.77 10.15
C LYS A 127 -12.90 7.17 8.82
N ILE A 128 -11.92 6.84 7.98
CA ILE A 128 -12.11 6.13 6.71
C ILE A 128 -11.57 4.71 6.90
N PRO A 129 -12.45 3.68 6.84
CA PRO A 129 -12.03 2.29 6.80
C PRO A 129 -10.97 2.08 5.72
N ASN A 130 -9.82 1.52 6.12
CA ASN A 130 -8.73 1.25 5.20
C ASN A 130 -8.26 -0.20 5.30
N PHE A 131 -7.86 -0.71 4.13
CA PHE A 131 -7.36 -2.06 3.93
C PHE A 131 -6.04 -1.96 3.18
N PHE A 132 -5.20 -2.97 3.33
CA PHE A 132 -3.95 -3.04 2.58
C PHE A 132 -3.84 -4.40 1.92
N ILE A 133 -3.50 -4.44 0.64
CA ILE A 133 -3.15 -5.64 -0.11
C ILE A 133 -1.68 -5.51 -0.52
N GLY A 134 -0.88 -6.53 -0.23
CA GLY A 134 0.53 -6.56 -0.61
C GLY A 134 1.08 -7.98 -0.67
N ASP A 135 2.35 -8.10 -1.02
CA ASP A 135 3.04 -9.38 -1.17
C ASP A 135 3.68 -9.85 0.16
N PHE A 136 4.54 -10.87 0.06
CA PHE A 136 5.25 -11.42 1.21
C PHE A 136 6.29 -10.50 1.86
N ASP A 137 6.69 -9.39 1.23
CA ASP A 137 7.59 -8.40 1.83
C ASP A 137 6.98 -7.75 3.08
N VAL A 138 5.66 -7.79 3.21
CA VAL A 138 4.92 -7.41 4.43
C VAL A 138 5.37 -8.25 5.63
N ILE A 139 5.57 -9.54 5.41
CA ILE A 139 5.93 -10.52 6.45
C ILE A 139 7.37 -10.31 6.89
N THR A 140 8.29 -10.18 5.93
CA THR A 140 9.74 -10.14 6.19
C THR A 140 10.17 -8.90 6.94
N ASN A 141 9.57 -7.74 6.63
CA ASN A 141 10.15 -6.46 7.01
C ASN A 141 9.55 -5.81 8.26
N LEU A 142 8.33 -6.18 8.68
CA LEU A 142 7.59 -5.38 9.69
C LEU A 142 6.82 -6.19 10.73
N ASP A 143 6.09 -7.23 10.33
CA ASP A 143 4.99 -7.74 11.17
C ASP A 143 5.02 -9.27 11.41
N GLY A 144 6.00 -10.01 10.87
CA GLY A 144 6.19 -11.45 11.07
C GLY A 144 6.91 -11.83 12.37
N SER A 145 6.54 -12.96 12.97
CA SER A 145 7.32 -13.56 14.08
C SER A 145 8.70 -14.02 13.60
N GLU A 146 9.67 -14.14 14.51
CA GLU A 146 11.02 -14.63 14.18
C GLU A 146 10.99 -16.00 13.49
N GLU A 147 10.06 -16.87 13.90
CA GLU A 147 9.85 -18.18 13.28
C GLU A 147 9.46 -18.06 11.81
N ILE A 148 8.52 -17.17 11.48
CA ILE A 148 8.05 -16.99 10.10
C ILE A 148 9.15 -16.33 9.27
N LYS A 149 9.86 -15.35 9.84
CA LYS A 149 11.02 -14.71 9.20
C LYS A 149 12.17 -15.68 8.92
N GLY A 150 12.24 -16.80 9.65
CA GLY A 150 13.21 -17.88 9.44
C GLY A 150 12.95 -18.73 8.20
N ILE A 151 11.70 -18.78 7.72
CA ILE A 151 11.32 -19.50 6.49
C ILE A 151 11.90 -18.81 5.24
N PHE A 152 12.06 -17.49 5.31
CA PHE A 152 12.57 -16.69 4.21
C PHE A 152 14.09 -16.81 4.06
N LYS A 153 14.53 -17.04 2.82
CA LYS A 153 15.94 -17.21 2.45
C LYS A 153 16.52 -15.90 1.95
N THR A 154 17.86 -15.81 1.97
CA THR A 154 18.56 -14.64 1.43
C THR A 154 18.51 -14.68 -0.09
N ASN A 155 18.03 -13.61 -0.72
CA ASN A 155 18.08 -13.43 -2.17
C ASN A 155 19.44 -12.82 -2.56
N GLU A 156 20.38 -13.69 -2.92
CA GLU A 156 21.73 -13.31 -3.30
C GLU A 156 21.77 -12.47 -4.59
N GLU A 157 20.88 -12.74 -5.55
CA GLU A 157 20.81 -11.98 -6.80
C GLU A 157 20.39 -10.52 -6.56
N LYS A 158 19.42 -10.30 -5.67
CA LYS A 158 18.94 -8.97 -5.28
C LYS A 158 20.03 -8.22 -4.51
N ILE A 159 20.78 -8.90 -3.64
CA ILE A 159 21.98 -8.31 -3.01
C ILE A 159 23.00 -7.90 -4.08
N TYR A 160 23.33 -8.80 -5.00
CA TYR A 160 24.28 -8.51 -6.07
C TYR A 160 23.83 -7.31 -6.92
N LYS A 161 22.56 -7.25 -7.31
CA LYS A 161 22.02 -6.16 -8.14
C LYS A 161 21.94 -4.83 -7.38
N ASP A 162 21.40 -4.83 -6.17
CA ASP A 162 21.03 -3.62 -5.43
C ASP A 162 22.16 -3.05 -4.56
N VAL A 163 23.11 -3.90 -4.15
CA VAL A 163 24.23 -3.53 -3.27
C VAL A 163 25.53 -3.48 -4.06
N ILE A 164 25.85 -4.54 -4.79
CA ILE A 164 27.17 -4.68 -5.43
C ILE A 164 27.24 -3.95 -6.77
N LYS A 165 26.28 -4.19 -7.66
CA LYS A 165 26.25 -3.63 -9.02
C LYS A 165 25.77 -2.18 -9.05
N ASN A 166 24.96 -1.76 -8.06
CA ASN A 166 24.40 -0.43 -7.98
C ASN A 166 25.42 0.59 -7.43
N LYS A 167 26.04 1.38 -8.32
CA LYS A 167 27.00 2.44 -7.97
C LYS A 167 26.47 3.48 -6.98
N GLY A 168 25.16 3.69 -6.93
CA GLY A 168 24.51 4.66 -6.03
C GLY A 168 24.13 4.07 -4.67
N SER A 169 24.33 2.78 -4.44
CA SER A 169 23.88 2.09 -3.24
C SER A 169 24.58 2.62 -1.98
N LYS A 170 23.79 3.08 -1.01
CA LYS A 170 24.31 3.45 0.32
C LYS A 170 24.84 2.21 1.04
N ASP A 171 24.08 1.12 1.01
CA ASP A 171 24.49 -0.18 1.55
C ASP A 171 25.78 -0.67 0.90
N GLY A 172 25.92 -0.51 -0.42
CA GLY A 172 27.15 -0.90 -1.13
C GLY A 172 28.37 -0.08 -0.73
N LYS A 173 28.21 1.24 -0.53
CA LYS A 173 29.29 2.10 -0.05
C LYS A 173 29.69 1.77 1.38
N GLU A 174 28.71 1.57 2.27
CA GLU A 174 28.98 1.18 3.66
C GLU A 174 29.63 -0.21 3.73
N LEU A 175 29.23 -1.14 2.87
CA LEU A 175 29.84 -2.47 2.78
C LEU A 175 31.33 -2.38 2.43
N VAL A 176 31.71 -1.55 1.46
CA VAL A 176 33.13 -1.35 1.11
C VAL A 176 33.91 -0.75 2.30
N HIS A 177 33.35 0.26 2.96
CA HIS A 177 33.97 0.90 4.12
C HIS A 177 34.19 -0.07 5.29
N GLN A 178 33.19 -0.89 5.60
CA GLN A 178 33.27 -1.89 6.66
C GLN A 178 34.18 -3.07 6.31
N LEU A 179 34.29 -3.43 5.02
CA LEU A 179 35.27 -4.41 4.55
C LEU A 179 36.70 -3.91 4.76
N GLU A 180 37.00 -2.65 4.43
CA GLU A 180 38.33 -2.06 4.61
C GLU A 180 38.72 -2.03 6.10
N LYS A 181 37.83 -1.53 6.96
CA LYS A 181 38.02 -1.57 8.42
C LYS A 181 38.24 -2.98 8.96
N ALA A 182 37.50 -3.96 8.45
CA ALA A 182 37.61 -5.34 8.93
C ALA A 182 38.96 -5.95 8.57
N VAL A 183 39.49 -5.63 7.38
CA VAL A 183 40.83 -6.04 6.95
C VAL A 183 41.91 -5.34 7.78
N GLU A 184 41.78 -4.04 8.04
CA GLU A 184 42.76 -3.27 8.82
C GLU A 184 42.82 -3.70 10.29
N ASN A 185 41.66 -3.85 10.93
CA ASN A 185 41.57 -4.12 12.36
C ASN A 185 41.53 -5.62 12.68
N CYS A 186 41.46 -6.48 11.67
CA CYS A 186 41.22 -7.92 11.82
C CYS A 186 39.97 -8.23 12.66
N ASP A 187 38.96 -7.37 12.59
CA ASP A 187 37.69 -7.50 13.33
C ASP A 187 36.51 -7.41 12.35
N CYS A 188 35.66 -8.44 12.37
CA CYS A 188 34.49 -8.52 11.51
C CYS A 188 33.18 -8.20 12.24
N GLY A 189 33.19 -7.67 13.47
CA GLY A 189 31.99 -7.36 14.25
C GLY A 189 31.00 -6.48 13.50
N GLU A 190 31.37 -5.23 13.20
CA GLU A 190 30.54 -4.27 12.47
C GLU A 190 30.15 -4.78 11.07
N LEU A 191 31.08 -5.45 10.38
CA LEU A 191 30.83 -6.03 9.06
C LEU A 191 29.76 -7.14 9.11
N LYS A 192 29.79 -8.00 10.12
CA LYS A 192 28.78 -9.05 10.32
C LYS A 192 27.41 -8.43 10.58
N GLU A 193 27.33 -7.42 11.44
CA GLU A 193 26.07 -6.73 11.73
C GLU A 193 25.48 -6.07 10.46
N LEU A 194 26.32 -5.39 9.68
CA LEU A 194 25.90 -4.82 8.40
C LEU A 194 25.46 -5.91 7.41
N TRP A 195 26.17 -7.03 7.35
CA TRP A 195 25.83 -8.13 6.46
C TRP A 195 24.48 -8.77 6.84
N GLU A 196 24.23 -9.00 8.13
CA GLU A 196 22.92 -9.47 8.59
C GLU A 196 21.80 -8.48 8.26
N TYR A 197 22.04 -7.17 8.39
CA TYR A 197 21.10 -6.13 7.98
C TYR A 197 20.81 -6.16 6.46
N ILE A 198 21.85 -6.28 5.62
CA ILE A 198 21.71 -6.35 4.16
C ILE A 198 20.89 -7.56 3.76
N LYS A 199 21.16 -8.72 4.38
CA LYS A 199 20.40 -9.97 4.15
C LYS A 199 18.96 -9.83 4.61
N TYR A 200 18.72 -9.25 5.79
CA TYR A 200 17.37 -9.07 6.33
C TYR A 200 16.45 -8.33 5.37
N LEU A 201 16.94 -7.27 4.71
CA LEU A 201 16.16 -6.48 3.75
C LEU A 201 15.95 -7.15 2.39
N ARG A 202 16.70 -8.21 2.08
CA ARG A 202 16.73 -8.85 0.76
C ARG A 202 16.48 -10.34 0.92
N LYS A 203 15.38 -10.63 1.61
CA LYS A 203 14.85 -11.96 1.77
C LYS A 203 13.81 -12.27 0.70
N GLU A 204 13.68 -13.54 0.36
CA GLU A 204 12.64 -14.05 -0.52
C GLU A 204 12.07 -15.36 0.03
N ILE A 205 10.92 -15.73 -0.52
CA ILE A 205 10.26 -16.99 -0.21
C ILE A 205 10.19 -17.81 -1.49
N ASP A 206 10.61 -19.07 -1.40
CA ASP A 206 10.50 -20.02 -2.49
C ASP A 206 9.37 -20.98 -2.14
N LEU A 207 8.16 -20.65 -2.59
CA LEU A 207 6.92 -21.34 -2.23
C LEU A 207 6.93 -22.82 -2.65
N GLU A 208 7.65 -23.16 -3.72
CA GLU A 208 7.73 -24.53 -4.23
C GLU A 208 8.57 -25.44 -3.33
N LYS A 209 9.58 -24.88 -2.65
CA LYS A 209 10.50 -25.62 -1.78
C LYS A 209 10.09 -25.68 -0.31
N LEU A 210 8.93 -25.12 0.05
CA LEU A 210 8.45 -25.14 1.43
C LEU A 210 7.90 -26.51 1.83
N GLU A 211 8.23 -26.94 3.04
CA GLU A 211 7.58 -28.09 3.67
C GLU A 211 6.11 -27.78 3.99
N ASP A 212 5.25 -28.80 4.06
CA ASP A 212 3.82 -28.62 4.34
C ASP A 212 3.57 -27.88 5.66
N LYS A 213 4.40 -28.13 6.68
CA LYS A 213 4.33 -27.41 7.97
C LYS A 213 4.68 -25.94 7.85
N GLU A 214 5.62 -25.58 6.96
CA GLU A 214 6.01 -24.18 6.73
C GLU A 214 4.90 -23.45 5.97
N LYS A 215 4.29 -24.10 4.97
CA LYS A 215 3.12 -23.60 4.25
C LYS A 215 1.95 -23.33 5.19
N GLU A 216 1.66 -24.27 6.10
CA GLU A 216 0.61 -24.11 7.10
C GLU A 216 0.88 -22.90 8.02
N LYS A 217 2.12 -22.73 8.48
CA LYS A 217 2.50 -21.56 9.30
C LYS A 217 2.31 -20.25 8.56
N ILE A 218 2.70 -20.18 7.29
CA ILE A 218 2.53 -18.98 6.46
C ILE A 218 1.05 -18.68 6.25
N ASN A 219 0.25 -19.68 5.90
CA ASN A 219 -1.19 -19.50 5.70
C ASN A 219 -1.89 -19.02 6.97
N ASN A 220 -1.55 -19.60 8.12
CA ASN A 220 -2.07 -19.15 9.42
C ASN A 220 -1.68 -17.70 9.72
N PHE A 221 -0.47 -17.28 9.34
CA PHE A 221 -0.04 -15.90 9.49
C PHE A 221 -0.81 -14.95 8.56
N ILE A 222 -0.93 -15.29 7.27
CA ILE A 222 -1.72 -14.52 6.30
C ILE A 222 -3.14 -14.30 6.84
N GLU A 223 -3.78 -15.37 7.32
CA GLU A 223 -5.13 -15.32 7.86
C GLU A 223 -5.20 -14.44 9.13
N SER A 224 -4.20 -14.55 10.02
CA SER A 224 -4.14 -13.70 11.23
C SER A 224 -4.09 -12.20 10.88
N LYS A 225 -3.43 -11.83 9.78
CA LYS A 225 -3.26 -10.43 9.35
C LYS A 225 -4.54 -9.82 8.79
N LYS A 226 -5.49 -10.64 8.35
CA LYS A 226 -6.81 -10.14 7.93
C LYS A 226 -7.54 -9.43 9.08
N SER A 227 -7.30 -9.82 10.34
CA SER A 227 -7.88 -9.13 11.51
C SER A 227 -7.40 -7.67 11.64
N GLU A 228 -6.21 -7.37 11.12
CA GLU A 228 -5.60 -6.03 11.08
C GLU A 228 -5.95 -5.28 9.77
N ASN A 229 -6.90 -5.78 8.97
CA ASN A 229 -7.21 -5.28 7.63
C ASN A 229 -5.97 -5.28 6.71
N ILE A 230 -5.13 -6.31 6.81
CA ILE A 230 -3.96 -6.55 5.97
C ILE A 230 -4.19 -7.89 5.23
N TYR A 231 -4.13 -7.86 3.92
CA TYR A 231 -4.31 -8.99 3.03
C TYR A 231 -3.00 -9.23 2.29
N ILE A 232 -2.52 -10.46 2.34
CA ILE A 232 -1.24 -10.85 1.75
C ILE A 232 -1.51 -11.80 0.60
N LEU A 233 -0.91 -11.51 -0.55
CA LEU A 233 -0.93 -12.38 -1.72
C LEU A 233 -0.19 -13.68 -1.42
N SER A 234 -0.90 -14.81 -1.48
CA SER A 234 -0.34 -16.12 -1.10
C SER A 234 0.61 -16.71 -2.15
N LYS A 235 0.57 -16.24 -3.40
CA LYS A 235 1.41 -16.73 -4.51
C LYS A 235 2.67 -15.89 -4.78
N GLY A 236 2.85 -14.75 -4.11
CA GLY A 236 3.97 -13.85 -4.37
C GLY A 236 3.51 -12.44 -4.69
N GLU A 237 3.97 -11.92 -5.83
CA GLU A 237 3.62 -10.60 -6.35
C GLU A 237 2.30 -10.68 -7.17
N ILE A 238 1.72 -9.54 -7.53
CA ILE A 238 0.49 -9.52 -8.34
C ILE A 238 0.71 -10.15 -9.72
N GLU A 239 1.91 -10.02 -10.28
CA GLU A 239 2.30 -10.60 -11.55
C GLU A 239 2.18 -12.13 -11.56
N ASP A 240 2.36 -12.80 -10.41
CA ASP A 240 2.27 -14.27 -10.30
C ASP A 240 0.84 -14.80 -10.47
N TYR A 241 -0.15 -13.91 -10.35
CA TYR A 241 -1.57 -14.23 -10.55
C TYR A 241 -2.02 -14.05 -12.00
N LEU A 242 -1.23 -13.38 -12.84
CA LEU A 242 -1.59 -13.12 -14.23
C LEU A 242 -1.37 -14.37 -15.10
N PRO A 243 -2.07 -14.52 -16.24
CA PRO A 243 -1.81 -15.61 -17.18
C PRO A 243 -0.38 -15.53 -17.72
N GLU A 244 0.19 -16.68 -18.12
CA GLU A 244 1.62 -16.81 -18.46
C GLU A 244 2.12 -15.82 -19.51
N GLU A 245 1.28 -15.49 -20.50
CA GLU A 245 1.57 -14.53 -21.56
C GLU A 245 1.71 -13.07 -21.05
N TYR A 246 1.20 -12.80 -19.85
CA TYR A 246 1.15 -11.49 -19.22
C TYR A 246 1.98 -11.40 -17.92
N LYS A 247 2.63 -12.50 -17.49
CA LYS A 247 3.48 -12.56 -16.29
C LYS A 247 4.79 -11.79 -16.48
N THR A 248 4.69 -10.46 -16.38
CA THR A 248 5.85 -9.57 -16.47
C THR A 248 5.66 -8.38 -15.54
N LYS A 249 6.76 -7.77 -15.09
CA LYS A 249 6.73 -6.50 -14.34
C LYS A 249 6.37 -5.28 -15.19
N ASP A 250 6.03 -5.47 -16.46
CA ASP A 250 5.58 -4.40 -17.34
C ASP A 250 4.08 -4.16 -17.17
N VAL A 251 3.76 -2.98 -16.66
CA VAL A 251 2.40 -2.51 -16.41
C VAL A 251 1.54 -2.54 -17.67
N GLU A 252 2.15 -2.36 -18.86
CA GLU A 252 1.41 -2.44 -20.12
C GLU A 252 0.75 -3.80 -20.34
N ASN A 253 1.36 -4.89 -19.86
CA ASN A 253 0.79 -6.22 -20.04
C ASN A 253 -0.46 -6.43 -19.18
N ALA A 254 -0.47 -5.94 -17.94
CA ALA A 254 -1.68 -5.93 -17.12
C ALA A 254 -2.80 -5.11 -17.78
N ILE A 255 -2.47 -3.94 -18.35
CA ILE A 255 -3.42 -3.11 -19.09
C ILE A 255 -3.98 -3.84 -20.32
N ARG A 256 -3.12 -4.54 -21.08
CA ARG A 256 -3.55 -5.33 -22.26
C ARG A 256 -4.49 -6.44 -21.86
N LEU A 257 -4.16 -7.20 -20.82
CA LEU A 257 -5.02 -8.27 -20.30
C LEU A 257 -6.40 -7.75 -19.93
N ILE A 258 -6.47 -6.67 -19.14
CA ILE A 258 -7.71 -6.11 -18.61
C ILE A 258 -8.61 -5.48 -19.68
N ASN A 259 -8.00 -4.92 -20.74
CA ASN A 259 -8.74 -4.35 -21.87
C ASN A 259 -9.15 -5.39 -22.91
N SER A 260 -8.57 -6.59 -22.88
CA SER A 260 -8.96 -7.72 -23.74
C SER A 260 -10.14 -8.47 -23.11
N SER A 261 -11.36 -8.22 -23.58
CA SER A 261 -12.55 -8.92 -23.06
C SER A 261 -12.44 -10.44 -23.14
N GLU A 262 -11.76 -10.97 -24.17
CA GLU A 262 -11.58 -12.42 -24.31
C GLU A 262 -10.60 -12.97 -23.25
N ASP A 263 -9.42 -12.36 -23.13
CA ASP A 263 -8.37 -12.86 -22.23
C ASP A 263 -8.72 -12.61 -20.77
N TYR A 264 -9.33 -11.46 -20.45
CA TYR A 264 -9.83 -11.18 -19.13
C TYR A 264 -10.87 -12.22 -18.71
N ASN A 265 -11.86 -12.54 -19.55
CA ASN A 265 -12.86 -13.55 -19.22
C ASN A 265 -12.26 -14.95 -19.08
N LYS A 266 -11.26 -15.33 -19.89
CA LYS A 266 -10.51 -16.59 -19.68
C LYS A 266 -9.79 -16.58 -18.33
N TRP A 267 -9.18 -15.45 -17.97
CA TRP A 267 -8.49 -15.31 -16.69
C TRP A 267 -9.46 -15.43 -15.51
N LYS A 268 -10.69 -14.91 -15.61
CA LYS A 268 -11.73 -15.05 -14.55
C LYS A 268 -12.01 -16.49 -14.12
N GLU A 269 -11.83 -17.45 -15.03
CA GLU A 269 -12.07 -18.87 -14.74
C GLU A 269 -10.95 -19.53 -13.94
N THR A 270 -9.77 -18.91 -13.88
CA THR A 270 -8.57 -19.45 -13.21
C THR A 270 -8.70 -19.42 -11.68
N LEU A 271 -7.90 -20.25 -11.01
CA LEU A 271 -7.85 -20.27 -9.55
C LEU A 271 -7.22 -18.99 -9.00
N GLU A 272 -6.21 -18.47 -9.71
CA GLU A 272 -5.50 -17.23 -9.43
C GLU A 272 -6.47 -16.06 -9.35
N TYR A 273 -7.31 -15.87 -10.37
CA TYR A 273 -8.31 -14.80 -10.37
C TYR A 273 -9.30 -14.96 -9.21
N LYS A 274 -9.81 -16.16 -8.99
CA LYS A 274 -10.77 -16.45 -7.91
C LYS A 274 -10.19 -16.12 -6.53
N GLU A 275 -8.89 -16.32 -6.33
CA GLU A 275 -8.22 -15.91 -5.09
C GLU A 275 -8.24 -14.38 -4.92
N LEU A 276 -7.86 -13.62 -5.96
CA LEU A 276 -7.91 -12.15 -5.93
C LEU A 276 -9.34 -11.61 -5.75
N GLU A 277 -10.30 -12.23 -6.44
CA GLU A 277 -11.73 -11.93 -6.33
C GLU A 277 -12.23 -12.13 -4.90
N ASN A 278 -11.86 -13.24 -4.26
CA ASN A 278 -12.21 -13.52 -2.87
C ASN A 278 -11.65 -12.48 -1.90
N LEU A 279 -10.43 -11.96 -2.12
CA LEU A 279 -9.88 -10.88 -1.29
C LEU A 279 -10.77 -9.63 -1.36
N ILE A 280 -11.20 -9.25 -2.57
CA ILE A 280 -12.09 -8.09 -2.78
C ILE A 280 -13.46 -8.34 -2.14
N ILE A 281 -14.04 -9.53 -2.28
CA ILE A 281 -15.31 -9.91 -1.64
C ILE A 281 -15.20 -9.80 -0.12
N GLU A 282 -14.15 -10.35 0.49
CA GLU A 282 -13.92 -10.26 1.94
C GLU A 282 -13.81 -8.80 2.42
N ILE A 283 -13.11 -7.95 1.65
CA ILE A 283 -12.99 -6.52 1.95
C ILE A 283 -14.36 -5.82 1.85
N ILE A 284 -15.10 -6.04 0.77
CA ILE A 284 -16.44 -5.47 0.58
C ILE A 284 -17.38 -5.89 1.72
N ASN A 285 -17.37 -7.16 2.11
CA ASN A 285 -18.17 -7.66 3.23
C ASN A 285 -17.80 -6.99 4.56
N LYS A 286 -16.51 -6.71 4.80
CA LYS A 286 -16.07 -5.95 5.98
C LYS A 286 -16.49 -4.48 5.93
N ILE A 287 -16.57 -3.88 4.76
CA ILE A 287 -17.03 -2.50 4.60
C ILE A 287 -18.53 -2.44 4.91
N THR A 288 -19.31 -3.35 4.33
CA THR A 288 -20.78 -3.37 4.49
C THR A 288 -21.20 -3.73 5.91
N SER A 289 -20.49 -4.63 6.60
CA SER A 289 -20.76 -4.97 8.01
C SER A 289 -20.39 -3.88 9.02
N ARG A 290 -19.57 -2.90 8.62
CA ARG A 290 -19.20 -1.73 9.45
C ARG A 290 -20.11 -0.52 9.23
N GLY A 291 -20.91 -0.48 8.17
CA GLY A 291 -21.84 0.61 7.88
C GLY A 291 -23.18 0.44 8.56
#